data_AF-A0A1E3Y287-F1
#
_entry.id   AF-A0A1E3Y287-F1
#
_cell.length_a   1.000
_cell.length_b   1.000
_cell.length_c   1.000
_cell.angle_alpha   90.00
_cell.angle_beta   90.00
_cell.angle_gamma   90.00
#
_symmetry.space_group_name_H-M   'P 1'
#
loop_
_entity.id
_entity.type
_entity.pdbx_description
1 polymer ?
#
loop_
_entity_poly.entity_id
_entity_poly.type
_entity_poly.pdbx_seq_one_letter_code
_entity_poly.pdbx_strand_id
1 'polypeptide(L)'
;MFRRLEQTSLALLTRADALCTRLYGWRFNPLYQSGTIVVALYLTLVATGTWLLLFYRVGAPWESVDRITADPWLGNWVRGLHRYATDAAVVFTAIHAMRMFAQGRSWGARSLAWISGVLLVVLMLLAAWSGYVMVWDVLGERLAREGARMADALPILSEPVSRAFNGERPVPSVFFFITLFAHIGIPLGMGAMFWIHVKRLQRPAMLPPRPLLWGVVGLLTAVALVRPVIMAPKANPFAQTAHIPFDLFVAFWVPLTDAWSGGAVLLMLIGTFAALLIWPVLTTRRGAEAAALPPSFVDEDLCTGCTQCTIDCPYGAIEMVPRKDDRPTLVALVDPSLCVSCGICAGSCPPMGVGPAGRTGRDQLVGVQAFLKQTPRPATGVVVIGCDHGAGRFAHAIEASGAAFQGVSCAGNLHTSAIERLLRGGADGVLIMACHPRDCWNREGPRWLSERIYHDREAELQPRVPRTRVRVTHVSATEQPDALATLERFAADVSHLPDDRTVYARGNWSQDDTGLAEEAVECVPPEPEEVRK
;
A
#
# COMPACT_ATOMS: atom_id res chain seq x y z
N MET A 1 3.67 -24.36 0.60
CA MET A 1 3.13 -23.73 1.83
C MET A 1 2.92 -22.22 1.68
N PHE A 2 3.95 -21.42 1.38
CA PHE A 2 3.85 -19.95 1.39
C PHE A 2 2.95 -19.30 0.30
N ARG A 3 2.95 -19.79 -0.94
CA ARG A 3 1.99 -19.31 -1.98
C ARG A 3 0.54 -19.56 -1.56
N ARG A 4 0.26 -20.69 -0.89
CA ARG A 4 -1.07 -20.98 -0.35
C ARG A 4 -1.45 -19.96 0.73
N LEU A 5 -0.51 -19.62 1.63
CA LEU A 5 -0.72 -18.60 2.66
C LEU A 5 -1.06 -17.25 2.03
N GLU A 6 -0.29 -16.79 1.05
CA GLU A 6 -0.53 -15.52 0.34
C GLU A 6 -1.90 -15.51 -0.35
N GLN A 7 -2.24 -16.58 -1.07
CA GLN A 7 -3.54 -16.73 -1.73
C GLN A 7 -4.71 -16.76 -0.74
N THR A 8 -4.56 -17.46 0.39
CA THR A 8 -5.59 -17.49 1.45
C THR A 8 -5.75 -16.12 2.10
N SER A 9 -4.65 -15.43 2.40
CA SER A 9 -4.67 -14.08 2.95
C SER A 9 -5.31 -13.09 1.99
N LEU A 10 -5.00 -13.20 0.69
CA LEU A 10 -5.59 -12.36 -0.35
C LEU A 10 -7.09 -12.63 -0.49
N ALA A 11 -7.53 -13.88 -0.43
CA ALA A 11 -8.95 -14.24 -0.48
C ALA A 11 -9.73 -13.67 0.72
N LEU A 12 -9.18 -13.78 1.93
CA LEU A 12 -9.78 -13.21 3.14
C LEU A 12 -9.84 -11.68 3.06
N LEU A 13 -8.73 -11.05 2.67
CA LEU A 13 -8.65 -9.60 2.49
C LEU A 13 -9.68 -9.11 1.47
N THR A 14 -9.80 -9.77 0.31
CA THR A 14 -10.72 -9.32 -0.74
C THR A 14 -12.18 -9.40 -0.28
N ARG A 15 -12.54 -10.41 0.54
CA ARG A 15 -13.89 -10.49 1.14
C ARG A 15 -14.14 -9.38 2.16
N ALA A 16 -13.16 -9.10 3.00
CA ALA A 16 -13.24 -8.01 3.98
C ALA A 16 -13.34 -6.64 3.29
N ASP A 17 -12.57 -6.44 2.21
CA ASP A 17 -12.63 -5.25 1.36
C ASP A 17 -14.01 -5.10 0.72
N ALA A 18 -14.59 -6.18 0.19
CA ALA A 18 -15.94 -6.16 -0.40
C ALA A 18 -17.00 -5.71 0.62
N LEU A 19 -16.95 -6.27 1.83
CA LEU A 19 -17.86 -5.92 2.91
C LEU A 19 -17.72 -4.43 3.30
N CYS A 20 -16.49 -3.97 3.49
CA CYS A 20 -16.22 -2.58 3.86
C CYS A 20 -16.60 -1.60 2.74
N THR A 21 -16.37 -1.95 1.48
CA THR A 21 -16.79 -1.16 0.32
C THR A 21 -18.31 -1.08 0.23
N ARG A 22 -19.03 -2.16 0.53
CA ARG A 22 -20.50 -2.14 0.58
C ARG A 22 -21.05 -1.23 1.70
N LEU A 23 -20.39 -1.17 2.85
CA LEU A 23 -20.82 -0.38 4.00
C LEU A 23 -20.45 1.11 3.89
N TYR A 24 -19.23 1.41 3.41
CA TYR A 24 -18.67 2.76 3.46
C TYR A 24 -18.41 3.37 2.08
N GLY A 25 -18.61 2.60 1.00
CA GLY A 25 -18.12 2.94 -0.32
C GLY A 25 -16.60 2.79 -0.44
N TRP A 26 -16.10 2.65 -1.67
CA TRP A 26 -14.67 2.43 -1.93
C TRP A 26 -13.79 3.60 -1.46
N ARG A 27 -14.31 4.84 -1.47
CA ARG A 27 -13.56 6.05 -1.08
C ARG A 27 -13.26 6.10 0.41
N PHE A 28 -14.20 5.64 1.24
CA PHE A 28 -14.12 5.67 2.71
C PHE A 28 -13.88 4.29 3.32
N ASN A 29 -13.62 3.26 2.51
CA ASN A 29 -13.26 1.93 2.99
C ASN A 29 -12.00 2.01 3.90
N PRO A 30 -12.11 1.70 5.20
CA PRO A 30 -11.00 1.84 6.15
C PRO A 30 -9.85 0.87 5.87
N LEU A 31 -10.12 -0.29 5.23
CA LEU A 31 -9.09 -1.26 4.89
C LEU A 31 -8.20 -0.79 3.74
N TYR A 32 -8.79 -0.11 2.74
CA TYR A 32 -8.05 0.56 1.66
C TYR A 32 -7.20 1.71 2.19
N GLN A 33 -7.67 2.36 3.24
CA GLN A 33 -7.04 3.53 3.85
C GLN A 33 -6.14 3.19 5.05
N SER A 34 -5.94 1.91 5.35
CA SER A 34 -5.23 1.42 6.55
C SER A 34 -3.91 2.14 6.83
N GLY A 35 -3.02 2.27 5.84
CA GLY A 35 -1.75 3.00 5.99
C GLY A 35 -1.94 4.48 6.33
N THR A 36 -2.89 5.16 5.68
CA THR A 36 -3.15 6.59 5.96
C THR A 36 -3.85 6.79 7.31
N ILE A 37 -4.68 5.85 7.75
CA ILE A 37 -5.29 5.87 9.08
C ILE A 37 -4.20 5.76 10.15
N VAL A 38 -3.20 4.88 9.98
CA VAL A 38 -2.05 4.79 10.90
C VAL A 38 -1.33 6.13 11.01
N VAL A 39 -1.10 6.85 9.90
CA VAL A 39 -0.49 8.19 9.93
C VAL A 39 -1.37 9.19 10.71
N ALA A 40 -2.69 9.19 10.50
CA ALA A 40 -3.60 10.05 11.26
C ALA A 40 -3.61 9.73 12.75
N LEU A 41 -3.54 8.44 13.12
CA LEU A 41 -3.45 7.99 14.51
C LEU A 41 -2.10 8.36 15.13
N TYR A 42 -1.00 8.23 14.39
CA TYR A 42 0.33 8.69 14.82
C TYR A 42 0.31 10.20 15.13
N LEU A 43 -0.25 11.04 14.25
CA LEU A 43 -0.38 12.47 14.51
C LEU A 43 -1.27 12.77 15.73
N THR A 44 -2.35 11.99 15.90
CA THR A 44 -3.22 12.09 17.09
C THR A 44 -2.45 11.75 18.36
N LEU A 45 -1.64 10.69 18.34
CA LEU A 45 -0.80 10.27 19.46
C LEU A 45 0.28 11.31 19.79
N VAL A 46 0.93 11.89 18.77
CA VAL A 46 1.90 12.98 18.99
C VAL A 46 1.21 14.18 19.62
N ALA A 47 0.07 14.63 19.08
CA ALA A 47 -0.65 15.80 19.61
C ALA A 47 -1.14 15.59 21.05
N THR A 48 -1.81 14.46 21.31
CA THR A 48 -2.31 14.11 22.65
C THR A 48 -1.16 13.84 23.62
N GLY A 49 -0.07 13.22 23.17
CA GLY A 49 1.12 12.98 23.97
C GLY A 49 1.79 14.29 24.39
N THR A 50 2.03 15.21 23.45
CA THR A 50 2.58 16.54 23.75
C THR A 50 1.72 17.30 24.77
N TRP A 51 0.40 17.19 24.69
CA TRP A 51 -0.50 17.77 25.70
C TRP A 51 -0.31 17.14 27.09
N LEU A 52 -0.31 15.81 27.17
CA LEU A 52 -0.17 15.07 28.43
C LEU A 52 1.18 15.32 29.12
N LEU A 53 2.24 15.55 28.33
CA LEU A 53 3.58 15.88 28.83
C LEU A 53 3.59 17.13 29.71
N LEU A 54 2.70 18.10 29.46
CA LEU A 54 2.62 19.34 30.26
C LEU A 54 2.21 19.08 31.71
N PHE A 55 1.58 17.94 31.99
CA PHE A 55 1.02 17.59 33.30
C PHE A 55 1.75 16.42 33.98
N TYR A 56 2.53 15.64 33.23
CA TYR A 56 3.27 14.49 33.73
C TYR A 56 4.45 14.90 34.65
N ARG A 57 4.66 14.17 35.74
CA ARG A 57 5.78 14.43 36.67
C ARG A 57 6.61 13.17 36.90
N VAL A 58 7.87 13.21 36.47
CA VAL A 58 8.83 12.09 36.60
C VAL A 58 9.07 11.68 38.06
N GLY A 59 9.02 12.62 39.01
CA GLY A 59 9.23 12.33 40.43
C GLY A 59 8.03 11.65 41.11
N ALA A 60 6.84 11.67 40.50
CA ALA A 60 5.61 11.09 41.03
C ALA A 60 4.74 10.57 39.86
N PRO A 61 5.20 9.53 39.13
CA PRO A 61 4.63 9.12 37.86
C PRO A 61 3.16 8.73 38.00
N TRP A 62 2.86 7.81 38.92
CA TRP A 62 1.49 7.35 39.17
C TRP A 62 0.57 8.50 39.63
N GLU A 63 0.99 9.31 40.61
CA GLU A 63 0.19 10.43 41.12
C GLU A 63 -0.03 11.53 40.08
N SER A 64 0.91 11.70 39.14
CA SER A 64 0.73 12.65 38.04
C SER A 64 -0.32 12.19 37.05
N VAL A 65 -0.32 10.90 36.69
CA VAL A 65 -1.30 10.32 35.77
C VAL A 65 -2.66 10.17 36.42
N ASP A 66 -2.72 9.87 37.73
CA ASP A 66 -3.95 9.86 38.51
C ASP A 66 -4.62 11.24 38.51
N ARG A 67 -3.85 12.32 38.73
CA ARG A 67 -4.38 13.69 38.62
C ARG A 67 -4.89 14.04 37.22
N ILE A 68 -4.18 13.63 36.17
CA ILE A 68 -4.66 13.78 34.78
C ILE A 68 -5.97 13.00 34.59
N THR A 69 -6.07 11.80 35.13
CA THR A 69 -7.25 10.95 35.03
C THR A 69 -8.43 11.51 35.84
N ALA A 70 -8.16 12.14 36.97
CA ALA A 70 -9.18 12.72 37.83
C ALA A 70 -9.84 13.99 37.24
N ASP A 71 -9.17 14.69 36.32
CA ASP A 71 -9.70 15.88 35.65
C ASP A 71 -10.43 15.49 34.34
N PRO A 72 -11.78 15.54 34.29
CA PRO A 72 -12.52 15.14 33.10
C PRO A 72 -12.42 16.15 31.95
N TRP A 73 -12.02 17.39 32.21
CA TRP A 73 -12.04 18.48 31.23
C TRP A 73 -10.71 18.66 30.53
N LEU A 74 -9.60 18.54 31.26
CA LEU A 74 -8.26 18.79 30.73
C LEU A 74 -7.46 17.51 30.50
N GLY A 75 -7.81 16.41 31.16
CA GLY A 75 -6.94 15.24 31.24
C GLY A 75 -7.56 13.91 30.79
N ASN A 76 -8.66 13.48 31.39
CA ASN A 76 -9.16 12.10 31.24
C ASN A 76 -9.48 11.76 29.77
N TRP A 77 -10.22 12.61 29.07
CA TRP A 77 -10.59 12.35 27.68
C TRP A 77 -9.38 12.37 26.75
N VAL A 78 -8.38 13.22 27.00
CA VAL A 78 -7.13 13.27 26.22
C VAL A 78 -6.31 12.01 26.46
N ARG A 79 -6.19 11.59 27.73
CA ARG A 79 -5.54 10.32 28.10
C ARG A 79 -6.26 9.13 27.48
N GLY A 80 -7.59 9.14 27.51
CA GLY A 80 -8.43 8.12 26.88
C GLY A 80 -8.23 8.05 25.38
N LEU A 81 -8.25 9.20 24.70
CA LEU A 81 -7.97 9.28 23.27
C LEU A 81 -6.56 8.77 22.94
N HIS A 82 -5.54 9.17 23.70
CA HIS A 82 -4.17 8.69 23.53
C HIS A 82 -4.08 7.16 23.68
N ARG A 83 -4.78 6.61 24.68
CA ARG A 83 -4.83 5.17 24.96
C ARG A 83 -5.56 4.39 23.87
N TYR A 84 -6.75 4.82 23.45
CA TYR A 84 -7.53 4.14 22.41
C TYR A 84 -6.93 4.31 21.01
N ALA A 85 -6.29 5.45 20.73
CA ALA A 85 -5.54 5.66 19.49
C ALA A 85 -4.34 4.71 19.38
N THR A 86 -3.71 4.33 20.50
CA THR A 86 -2.63 3.34 20.52
C THR A 86 -3.13 1.97 20.06
N ASP A 87 -4.26 1.50 20.59
CA ASP A 87 -4.85 0.21 20.17
C ASP A 87 -5.24 0.22 18.69
N ALA A 88 -5.91 1.28 18.26
CA ALA A 88 -6.28 1.46 16.86
C ALA A 88 -5.03 1.47 15.96
N ALA A 89 -3.94 2.12 16.37
CA ALA A 89 -2.71 2.19 15.59
C ALA A 89 -2.08 0.80 15.43
N VAL A 90 -2.04 -0.01 16.48
CA VAL A 90 -1.56 -1.41 16.41
C VAL A 90 -2.41 -2.23 15.44
N VAL A 91 -3.73 -2.17 15.56
CA VAL A 91 -4.66 -2.93 14.70
C VAL A 91 -4.54 -2.51 13.23
N PHE A 92 -4.59 -1.20 12.94
CA PHE A 92 -4.52 -0.72 11.55
C PHE A 92 -3.14 -0.94 10.93
N THR A 93 -2.07 -0.94 11.73
CA THR A 93 -0.72 -1.30 11.24
C THR A 93 -0.65 -2.78 10.89
N ALA A 94 -1.24 -3.66 11.70
CA ALA A 94 -1.31 -5.09 11.39
C ALA A 94 -2.10 -5.35 10.10
N ILE A 95 -3.25 -4.67 9.93
CA ILE A 95 -4.04 -4.71 8.69
C ILE A 95 -3.20 -4.21 7.49
N HIS A 96 -2.49 -3.10 7.65
CA HIS A 96 -1.64 -2.53 6.61
C HIS A 96 -0.52 -3.51 6.20
N ALA A 97 0.19 -4.09 7.17
CA ALA A 97 1.26 -5.06 6.92
C ALA A 97 0.72 -6.33 6.23
N MET A 98 -0.40 -6.87 6.72
CA MET A 98 -1.06 -8.04 6.11
C MET A 98 -1.51 -7.75 4.67
N ARG A 99 -2.00 -6.54 4.39
CA ARG A 99 -2.37 -6.11 3.04
C ARG A 99 -1.16 -6.08 2.12
N MET A 100 -0.05 -5.48 2.56
CA MET A 100 1.18 -5.42 1.75
C MET A 100 1.75 -6.82 1.50
N PHE A 101 1.62 -7.72 2.47
CA PHE A 101 1.98 -9.13 2.30
C PHE A 101 1.09 -9.84 1.28
N ALA A 102 -0.24 -9.79 1.46
CA ALA A 102 -1.20 -10.50 0.63
C ALA A 102 -1.23 -10.02 -0.83
N GLN A 103 -0.85 -8.77 -1.07
CA GLN A 103 -0.77 -8.18 -2.41
C GLN A 103 0.64 -8.32 -3.03
N GLY A 104 1.52 -9.17 -2.49
CA GLY A 104 2.87 -9.37 -3.02
C GLY A 104 3.72 -8.10 -3.04
N ARG A 105 3.48 -7.16 -2.11
CA ARG A 105 4.19 -5.85 -2.03
C ARG A 105 5.36 -5.87 -1.04
N SER A 106 5.83 -7.05 -0.64
CA SER A 106 6.87 -7.23 0.39
C SER A 106 8.29 -7.46 -0.15
N TRP A 107 8.51 -7.43 -1.46
CA TRP A 107 9.79 -7.83 -2.09
C TRP A 107 10.15 -6.97 -3.32
N GLY A 108 11.32 -7.23 -3.92
CA GLY A 108 11.81 -6.51 -5.11
C GLY A 108 12.14 -5.03 -4.81
N ALA A 109 11.80 -4.13 -5.74
CA ALA A 109 11.99 -2.68 -5.57
C ALA A 109 11.25 -2.10 -4.34
N ARG A 110 10.25 -2.81 -3.80
CA ARG A 110 9.45 -2.44 -2.62
C ARG A 110 10.02 -2.99 -1.30
N SER A 111 11.11 -3.75 -1.33
CA SER A 111 11.74 -4.36 -0.14
C SER A 111 12.11 -3.33 0.94
N LEU A 112 12.59 -2.14 0.54
CA LEU A 112 12.90 -1.07 1.50
C LEU A 112 11.67 -0.62 2.29
N ALA A 113 10.51 -0.48 1.63
CA ALA A 113 9.27 -0.11 2.31
C ALA A 113 8.84 -1.21 3.29
N TRP A 114 8.99 -2.48 2.93
CA TRP A 114 8.71 -3.59 3.85
C TRP A 114 9.63 -3.58 5.08
N ILE A 115 10.94 -3.50 4.88
CA ILE A 115 11.94 -3.51 5.97
C ILE A 115 11.71 -2.33 6.91
N SER A 116 11.62 -1.11 6.38
CA SER A 116 11.32 0.09 7.18
C SER A 116 9.96 0.00 7.88
N GLY A 117 8.97 -0.63 7.26
CA GLY A 117 7.66 -0.89 7.87
C GLY A 117 7.73 -1.83 9.06
N VAL A 118 8.52 -2.92 8.97
CA VAL A 118 8.75 -3.83 10.10
C VAL A 118 9.49 -3.11 11.23
N LEU A 119 10.47 -2.27 10.92
CA LEU A 119 11.16 -1.44 11.93
C LEU A 119 10.19 -0.43 12.59
N LEU A 120 9.28 0.18 11.84
CA LEU A 120 8.23 1.05 12.39
C LEU A 120 7.30 0.30 13.34
N VAL A 121 6.94 -0.95 13.04
CA VAL A 121 6.15 -1.79 13.95
C VAL A 121 6.89 -2.01 15.27
N VAL A 122 8.17 -2.36 15.22
CA VAL A 122 8.99 -2.55 16.43
C VAL A 122 9.06 -1.26 17.25
N LEU A 123 9.36 -0.12 16.62
CA LEU A 123 9.40 1.18 17.28
C LEU A 123 8.04 1.55 17.90
N MET A 124 6.94 1.30 17.19
CA MET A 124 5.59 1.57 17.69
C MET A 124 5.27 0.72 18.92
N LEU A 125 5.62 -0.58 18.92
CA LEU A 125 5.41 -1.46 20.07
C LEU A 125 6.27 -1.06 21.28
N LEU A 126 7.51 -0.60 21.05
CA LEU A 126 8.38 -0.07 22.11
C LEU A 126 7.87 1.26 22.67
N ALA A 127 7.35 2.15 21.82
CA ALA A 127 6.69 3.39 22.25
C ALA A 127 5.43 3.09 23.07
N ALA A 128 4.60 2.15 22.62
CA ALA A 128 3.41 1.72 23.35
C ALA A 128 3.78 1.12 24.71
N TRP A 129 4.75 0.20 24.75
CA TRP A 129 5.25 -0.40 25.99
C TRP A 129 5.78 0.65 26.98
N SER A 130 6.65 1.57 26.52
CA SER A 130 7.18 2.63 27.39
C SER A 130 6.09 3.56 27.92
N GLY A 131 5.03 3.83 27.13
CA GLY A 131 3.88 4.62 27.58
C GLY A 131 3.13 3.96 28.73
N TYR A 132 2.95 2.64 28.71
CA TYR A 132 2.38 1.89 29.84
C TYR A 132 3.27 1.93 31.08
N VAL A 133 4.58 1.78 30.90
CA VAL A 133 5.54 1.86 32.02
C VAL A 133 5.49 3.24 32.70
N MET A 134 5.31 4.32 31.93
CA MET A 134 5.19 5.67 32.49
C MET A 134 3.96 5.88 33.39
N VAL A 135 2.87 5.11 33.19
CA VAL A 135 1.69 5.16 34.06
C VAL A 135 2.02 4.66 35.47
N TRP A 136 2.91 3.67 35.56
CA TRP A 136 3.39 3.06 36.81
C TRP A 136 2.27 2.53 37.73
N ASP A 137 1.21 2.00 37.13
CA ASP A 137 0.24 1.15 37.81
C ASP A 137 0.75 -0.31 37.86
N VAL A 138 -0.03 -1.21 38.44
CA VAL A 138 0.32 -2.64 38.56
C VAL A 138 0.65 -3.32 37.22
N LEU A 139 0.03 -2.87 36.11
CA LEU A 139 0.33 -3.39 34.78
C LEU A 139 1.64 -2.81 34.25
N GLY A 140 1.85 -1.49 34.39
CA GLY A 140 3.08 -0.82 34.01
C GLY A 140 4.31 -1.38 34.75
N GLU A 141 4.18 -1.66 36.05
CA GLU A 141 5.25 -2.30 36.83
C GLU A 141 5.54 -3.72 36.32
N ARG A 142 4.51 -4.53 36.07
CA ARG A 142 4.68 -5.89 35.52
C ARG A 142 5.40 -5.84 34.17
N LEU A 143 4.97 -4.95 33.27
CA LEU A 143 5.59 -4.77 31.95
C LEU A 143 7.06 -4.35 32.06
N ALA A 144 7.39 -3.48 33.01
CA ALA A 144 8.77 -3.05 33.26
C ALA A 144 9.64 -4.21 33.78
N ARG A 145 9.12 -4.97 34.76
CA ARG A 145 9.81 -6.10 35.38
C ARG A 145 10.05 -7.23 34.40
N GLU A 146 9.04 -7.63 33.64
CA GLU A 146 9.17 -8.67 32.61
C GLU A 146 10.08 -8.23 31.47
N GLY A 147 10.01 -6.96 31.05
CA GLY A 147 10.95 -6.38 30.10
C GLY A 147 12.41 -6.42 30.60
N ALA A 148 12.63 -6.13 31.88
CA ALA A 148 13.96 -6.23 32.50
C ALA A 148 14.47 -7.68 32.56
N ARG A 149 13.61 -8.65 32.90
CA ARG A 149 13.94 -10.08 32.87
C ARG A 149 14.32 -10.57 31.47
N MET A 150 13.64 -10.07 30.44
CA MET A 150 14.00 -10.35 29.05
C MET A 150 15.35 -9.72 28.70
N ALA A 151 15.60 -8.47 29.09
CA ALA A 151 16.87 -7.79 28.84
C ALA A 151 18.06 -8.48 29.52
N ASP A 152 17.88 -9.04 30.71
CA ASP A 152 18.91 -9.79 31.44
C ASP A 152 19.36 -11.07 30.72
N ALA A 153 18.54 -11.60 29.81
CA ALA A 153 18.93 -12.73 28.97
C ALA A 153 19.95 -12.34 27.88
N LEU A 154 20.13 -11.05 27.61
CA LEU A 154 21.17 -10.56 26.69
C LEU A 154 22.49 -10.43 27.45
N PRO A 155 23.56 -11.12 27.04
CA PRO A 155 24.88 -11.05 27.68
C PRO A 155 25.63 -9.75 27.31
N ILE A 156 24.92 -8.63 27.21
CA ILE A 156 25.44 -7.33 26.80
C ILE A 156 25.73 -6.45 28.03
N LEU A 157 24.93 -6.59 29.09
CA LEU A 157 25.05 -5.78 30.29
C LEU A 157 25.81 -6.54 31.38
N SER A 158 26.74 -5.86 32.05
CA SER A 158 27.54 -6.43 33.14
C SER A 158 26.75 -6.68 34.41
N GLU A 159 25.63 -5.96 34.58
CA GLU A 159 24.72 -6.12 35.72
C GLU A 159 23.28 -6.36 35.25
N PRO A 160 22.52 -7.24 35.92
CA PRO A 160 21.11 -7.45 35.61
C PRO A 160 20.29 -6.18 35.84
N VAL A 161 19.57 -5.74 34.81
CA VAL A 161 18.61 -4.64 34.85
C VAL A 161 17.47 -4.95 35.82
N SER A 162 17.08 -6.22 35.96
CA SER A 162 16.04 -6.63 36.91
C SER A 162 16.38 -6.29 38.36
N ARG A 163 17.66 -6.10 38.70
CA ARG A 163 18.10 -5.69 40.04
C ARG A 163 17.46 -4.36 40.48
N ALA A 164 17.20 -3.45 39.53
CA ALA A 164 16.52 -2.18 39.81
C ALA A 164 15.08 -2.36 40.33
N PHE A 165 14.48 -3.53 40.13
CA PHE A 165 13.10 -3.85 40.50
C PHE A 165 12.98 -4.87 41.64
N ASN A 166 14.10 -5.46 42.08
CA ASN A 166 14.13 -6.54 43.08
C ASN A 166 14.53 -6.06 44.49
N GLY A 167 14.64 -4.75 44.72
CA GLY A 167 15.07 -4.16 46.00
C GLY A 167 13.94 -3.66 46.88
N GLU A 168 14.22 -3.46 48.17
CA GLU A 168 13.30 -2.82 49.14
C GLU A 168 13.16 -1.30 48.92
N ARG A 169 13.99 -0.73 48.04
CA ARG A 169 14.00 0.70 47.73
C ARG A 169 13.06 1.00 46.56
N PRO A 170 12.36 2.15 46.55
CA PRO A 170 11.61 2.60 45.39
C PRO A 170 12.49 2.69 44.15
N VAL A 171 11.90 2.44 42.98
CA VAL A 171 12.59 2.59 41.69
C VAL A 171 13.08 4.03 41.54
N PRO A 172 14.38 4.26 41.24
CA PRO A 172 14.94 5.61 41.15
C PRO A 172 14.27 6.48 40.07
N SER A 173 14.13 7.79 40.32
CA SER A 173 13.53 8.73 39.35
C SER A 173 14.25 8.79 38.00
N VAL A 174 15.54 8.45 37.95
CA VAL A 174 16.30 8.39 36.69
C VAL A 174 15.74 7.35 35.72
N PHE A 175 15.18 6.24 36.22
CA PHE A 175 14.51 5.24 35.39
C PHE A 175 13.35 5.88 34.62
N PHE A 176 12.45 6.57 35.33
CA PHE A 176 11.31 7.25 34.74
C PHE A 176 11.71 8.39 33.80
N PHE A 177 12.82 9.09 34.09
CA PHE A 177 13.36 10.10 33.19
C PHE A 177 13.82 9.48 31.87
N ILE A 178 14.57 8.39 31.93
CA ILE A 178 15.03 7.65 30.73
C ILE A 178 13.84 7.07 29.98
N THR A 179 12.86 6.47 30.66
CA THR A 179 11.63 5.95 30.04
C THR A 179 10.86 7.07 29.34
N LEU A 180 10.67 8.22 29.98
CA LEU A 180 10.03 9.39 29.38
C LEU A 180 10.80 9.88 28.15
N PHE A 181 12.12 10.01 28.26
CA PHE A 181 12.97 10.44 27.15
C PHE A 181 12.88 9.47 25.97
N ALA A 182 12.92 8.16 26.24
CA ALA A 182 12.73 7.12 25.22
C ALA A 182 11.33 7.19 24.60
N HIS A 183 10.29 7.37 25.40
CA HIS A 183 8.91 7.48 24.93
C HIS A 183 8.66 8.70 24.04
N ILE A 184 9.41 9.79 24.22
CA ILE A 184 9.36 10.96 23.33
C ILE A 184 10.26 10.75 22.10
N GLY A 185 11.47 10.22 22.31
CA GLY A 185 12.46 10.03 21.26
C GLY A 185 12.05 8.99 20.22
N ILE A 186 11.39 7.91 20.63
CA ILE A 186 10.97 6.82 19.73
C ILE A 186 9.95 7.32 18.69
N PRO A 187 8.84 8.00 19.04
CA PRO A 187 7.93 8.61 18.06
C PRO A 187 8.62 9.59 17.10
N LEU A 188 9.54 10.44 17.60
CA LEU A 188 10.32 11.33 16.72
C LEU A 188 11.17 10.52 15.71
N GLY A 189 11.81 9.45 16.17
CA GLY A 189 12.52 8.50 15.32
C GLY A 189 11.60 7.77 14.33
N MET A 190 10.36 7.43 14.74
CA MET A 190 9.34 6.88 13.85
C MET A 190 8.99 7.88 12.74
N GLY A 191 8.93 9.18 13.00
CA GLY A 191 8.75 10.21 11.98
C GLY A 191 9.84 10.17 10.89
N ALA A 192 11.10 10.06 11.30
CA ALA A 192 12.23 9.92 10.37
C ALA A 192 12.20 8.58 9.61
N MET A 193 11.90 7.47 10.28
CA MET A 193 11.77 6.15 9.65
C MET A 193 10.57 6.09 8.70
N PHE A 194 9.47 6.79 9.00
CA PHE A 194 8.31 6.93 8.13
C PHE A 194 8.67 7.65 6.82
N TRP A 195 9.53 8.68 6.88
CA TRP A 195 10.06 9.28 5.66
C TRP A 195 10.80 8.24 4.81
N ILE A 196 11.67 7.41 5.40
CA ILE A 196 12.35 6.32 4.69
C ILE A 196 11.35 5.34 4.08
N HIS A 197 10.28 5.04 4.81
CA HIS A 197 9.23 4.11 4.40
C HIS A 197 8.50 4.56 3.13
N VAL A 198 8.31 5.87 2.95
CA VAL A 198 7.60 6.43 1.78
C VAL A 198 8.51 7.06 0.73
N LYS A 199 9.83 7.19 0.98
CA LYS A 199 10.75 7.97 0.13
C LYS A 199 10.82 7.53 -1.34
N ARG A 200 10.56 6.24 -1.62
CA ARG A 200 10.57 5.67 -2.98
C ARG A 200 9.22 5.80 -3.71
N LEU A 201 8.28 6.54 -3.15
CA LEU A 201 6.98 6.81 -3.77
C LEU A 201 6.92 8.27 -4.21
N GLN A 202 6.47 8.49 -5.44
CA GLN A 202 6.12 9.82 -5.93
C GLN A 202 4.67 10.10 -5.55
N ARG A 203 4.40 11.26 -4.93
CA ARG A 203 3.05 11.70 -4.52
C ARG A 203 2.33 10.75 -3.54
N PRO A 204 2.98 10.18 -2.50
CA PRO A 204 2.31 9.30 -1.56
C PRO A 204 1.12 10.02 -0.89
N ALA A 205 -0.01 9.33 -0.79
CA ALA A 205 -1.12 9.86 -0.01
C ALA A 205 -0.81 9.70 1.46
N MET A 206 -0.59 10.81 2.16
CA MET A 206 -0.20 10.80 3.58
C MET A 206 -1.40 10.63 4.51
N LEU A 207 -2.53 11.25 4.18
CA LEU A 207 -3.72 11.30 5.04
C LEU A 207 -4.94 10.66 4.36
N PRO A 208 -5.88 10.12 5.15
CA PRO A 208 -7.14 9.65 4.64
C PRO A 208 -8.03 10.83 4.23
N PRO A 209 -9.10 10.60 3.46
CA PRO A 209 -10.10 11.64 3.18
C PRO A 209 -10.60 12.29 4.47
N ARG A 210 -10.77 13.62 4.46
CA ARG A 210 -11.16 14.40 5.65
C ARG A 210 -12.35 13.82 6.43
N PRO A 211 -13.44 13.35 5.79
CA PRO A 211 -14.55 12.74 6.53
C PRO A 211 -14.16 11.48 7.30
N LEU A 212 -13.30 10.64 6.72
CA LEU A 212 -12.81 9.43 7.39
C LEU A 212 -11.84 9.77 8.53
N LEU A 213 -10.96 10.76 8.31
CA LEU A 213 -10.03 11.24 9.34
C LEU A 213 -10.79 11.70 10.59
N TRP A 214 -11.69 12.67 10.41
CA TRP A 214 -12.46 13.21 11.53
C TRP A 214 -13.46 12.21 12.09
N GLY A 215 -13.97 11.29 11.27
CA GLY A 215 -14.80 10.18 11.71
C GLY A 215 -14.05 9.25 12.67
N VAL A 216 -12.82 8.84 12.34
CA VAL A 216 -12.01 7.97 13.21
C VAL A 216 -11.61 8.70 14.50
N VAL A 217 -11.07 9.92 14.41
CA VAL A 217 -10.67 10.70 15.60
C VAL A 217 -11.87 11.03 16.47
N GLY A 218 -12.98 11.45 15.87
CA GLY A 218 -14.22 11.74 16.57
C GLY A 218 -14.83 10.51 17.26
N LEU A 219 -14.80 9.35 16.60
CA LEU A 219 -15.24 8.08 17.20
C LEU A 219 -14.39 7.72 18.41
N LEU A 220 -13.06 7.76 18.30
CA LEU A 220 -12.17 7.46 19.43
C LEU A 220 -12.34 8.46 20.57
N THR A 221 -12.57 9.73 20.26
CA THR A 221 -12.87 10.76 21.26
C THR A 221 -14.21 10.50 21.95
N ALA A 222 -15.25 10.13 21.20
CA ALA A 222 -16.54 9.75 21.76
C ALA A 222 -16.42 8.52 22.67
N VAL A 223 -15.65 7.50 22.26
CA VAL A 223 -15.34 6.34 23.10
C VAL A 223 -14.59 6.79 24.36
N ALA A 224 -13.61 7.68 24.26
CA ALA A 224 -12.89 8.22 25.42
C ALA A 224 -13.79 8.96 26.42
N LEU A 225 -14.82 9.66 25.93
CA LEU A 225 -15.78 10.36 26.77
C LEU A 225 -16.80 9.41 27.42
N VAL A 226 -17.28 8.41 26.69
CA VAL A 226 -18.29 7.44 27.18
C VAL A 226 -17.67 6.37 28.07
N ARG A 227 -16.43 5.97 27.77
CA ARG A 227 -15.64 4.97 28.50
C ARG A 227 -14.34 5.63 28.94
N PRO A 228 -14.35 6.47 30.00
CA PRO A 228 -13.13 7.07 30.51
C PRO A 228 -12.17 5.99 30.98
N VAL A 229 -10.88 6.18 30.71
CA VAL A 229 -9.86 5.21 31.11
C VAL A 229 -9.61 5.34 32.60
N ILE A 230 -9.82 4.26 33.34
CA ILE A 230 -9.55 4.19 34.77
C ILE A 230 -8.08 3.87 35.04
N MET A 231 -7.60 4.26 36.23
CA MET A 231 -6.28 3.89 36.73
C MET A 231 -6.38 2.58 37.51
N ALA A 232 -5.46 1.64 37.24
CA ALA A 232 -5.28 0.51 38.14
C ALA A 232 -4.54 0.97 39.42
N PRO A 233 -4.60 0.19 40.51
CA PRO A 233 -3.93 0.54 41.76
C PRO A 233 -2.44 0.82 41.55
N LYS A 234 -1.89 1.69 42.40
CA LYS A 234 -0.47 2.00 42.40
C LYS A 234 0.35 0.72 42.59
N ALA A 235 1.35 0.56 41.73
CA ALA A 235 2.40 -0.45 41.84
C ALA A 235 2.95 -0.50 43.28
N ASN A 236 2.80 -1.65 43.94
CA ASN A 236 3.30 -1.89 45.29
C ASN A 236 4.09 -3.20 45.33
N PRO A 237 5.43 -3.14 45.49
CA PRO A 237 6.28 -4.33 45.57
C PRO A 237 5.90 -5.30 46.69
N PHE A 238 5.16 -4.84 47.70
CA PHE A 238 4.80 -5.60 48.90
C PHE A 238 3.34 -6.10 48.89
N ALA A 239 2.55 -5.80 47.86
CA ALA A 239 1.18 -6.27 47.74
C ALA A 239 1.01 -7.14 46.50
N GLN A 240 0.53 -8.38 46.68
CA GLN A 240 0.12 -9.22 45.55
C GLN A 240 -1.27 -8.78 45.08
N THR A 241 -1.35 -8.18 43.90
CA THR A 241 -2.63 -7.87 43.28
C THR A 241 -3.21 -9.09 42.59
N ALA A 242 -4.39 -9.54 43.03
CA ALA A 242 -5.05 -10.75 42.54
C ALA A 242 -5.51 -10.68 41.06
N HIS A 243 -5.73 -9.46 40.53
CA HIS A 243 -6.14 -9.25 39.14
C HIS A 243 -5.36 -8.10 38.50
N ILE A 244 -4.57 -8.43 37.48
CA ILE A 244 -3.88 -7.45 36.63
C ILE A 244 -4.68 -7.37 35.33
N PRO A 245 -5.14 -6.18 34.91
CA PRO A 245 -5.87 -6.04 33.64
C PRO A 245 -4.97 -6.49 32.48
N PHE A 246 -5.47 -7.41 31.66
CA PHE A 246 -4.75 -7.90 30.49
C PHE A 246 -5.00 -7.00 29.29
N ASP A 247 -3.92 -6.62 28.59
CA ASP A 247 -3.98 -5.89 27.34
C ASP A 247 -3.54 -6.78 26.17
N LEU A 248 -4.45 -7.02 25.22
CA LEU A 248 -4.20 -7.91 24.10
C LEU A 248 -3.29 -7.30 23.03
N PHE A 249 -3.20 -5.97 22.92
CA PHE A 249 -2.55 -5.33 21.78
C PHE A 249 -1.05 -5.06 22.04
N VAL A 250 -0.69 -4.70 23.26
CA VAL A 250 0.66 -4.30 23.68
C VAL A 250 1.27 -5.32 24.65
N ALA A 251 0.46 -5.95 25.49
CA ALA A 251 0.91 -6.91 26.50
C ALA A 251 0.68 -8.40 26.12
N PHE A 252 0.45 -8.71 24.83
CA PHE A 252 0.18 -10.08 24.36
C PHE A 252 1.28 -11.09 24.70
N TRP A 253 2.51 -10.64 24.89
CA TRP A 253 3.68 -11.47 25.19
C TRP A 253 3.84 -11.76 26.68
N VAL A 254 3.18 -11.01 27.57
CA VAL A 254 3.32 -11.16 29.02
C VAL A 254 2.84 -12.55 29.52
N PRO A 255 1.70 -13.10 29.06
CA PRO A 255 1.31 -14.45 29.46
C PRO A 255 2.31 -15.54 29.05
N LEU A 256 3.13 -15.28 28.02
CA LEU A 256 4.18 -16.22 27.60
C LEU A 256 5.36 -16.23 28.57
N THR A 257 5.62 -15.13 29.29
CA THR A 257 6.70 -15.09 30.30
C THR A 257 6.33 -15.81 31.60
N ASP A 258 5.03 -16.09 31.82
CA ASP A 258 4.58 -16.96 32.90
C ASP A 258 4.88 -18.44 32.61
N ALA A 259 4.86 -18.84 31.33
CA ALA A 259 5.07 -20.22 30.91
C ALA A 259 6.52 -20.52 30.51
N TRP A 260 7.23 -19.55 29.91
CA TRP A 260 8.57 -19.71 29.36
C TRP A 260 9.56 -18.75 30.03
N SER A 261 10.86 -19.05 29.96
CA SER A 261 11.88 -18.12 30.46
C SER A 261 11.86 -16.80 29.66
N GLY A 262 12.19 -15.69 30.32
CA GLY A 262 12.26 -14.37 29.65
C GLY A 262 13.17 -14.38 28.41
N GLY A 263 14.29 -15.12 28.46
CA GLY A 263 15.17 -15.31 27.30
C GLY A 263 14.51 -16.07 26.14
N ALA A 264 13.69 -17.11 26.42
CA ALA A 264 12.98 -17.83 25.38
C ALA A 264 11.93 -16.94 24.69
N VAL A 265 11.19 -16.12 25.46
CA VAL A 265 10.23 -15.16 24.90
C VAL A 265 10.93 -14.09 24.07
N LEU A 266 12.07 -13.58 24.54
CA LEU A 266 12.88 -12.62 23.78
C LEU A 266 13.38 -13.22 22.46
N LEU A 267 13.91 -14.44 22.48
CA LEU A 267 14.37 -15.14 21.26
C LEU A 267 13.21 -15.39 20.29
N MET A 268 12.02 -15.73 20.78
CA MET A 268 10.84 -15.90 19.95
C MET A 268 10.45 -14.57 19.26
N LEU A 269 10.43 -13.46 19.99
CA LEU A 269 10.11 -12.14 19.44
C LEU A 269 11.17 -11.69 18.42
N ILE A 270 12.46 -11.78 18.77
CA ILE A 270 13.57 -11.46 17.85
C ILE A 270 13.49 -12.35 16.62
N GLY A 271 13.28 -13.66 16.77
CA GLY A 271 13.15 -14.60 15.67
C GLY A 271 11.98 -14.27 14.74
N THR A 272 10.83 -13.85 15.30
CA THR A 272 9.65 -13.43 14.54
C THR A 272 9.95 -12.18 13.70
N PHE A 273 10.50 -11.12 14.31
CA PHE A 273 10.84 -9.90 13.57
C PHE A 273 12.00 -10.12 12.59
N ALA A 274 13.00 -10.92 12.94
CA ALA A 274 14.08 -11.31 12.03
C ALA A 274 13.54 -12.07 10.81
N ALA A 275 12.59 -13.00 11.00
CA ALA A 275 11.93 -13.68 9.90
C ALA A 275 11.16 -12.72 8.98
N LEU A 276 10.48 -11.71 9.54
CA LEU A 276 9.81 -10.65 8.78
C LEU A 276 10.80 -9.75 8.03
N LEU A 277 11.95 -9.43 8.63
CA LEU A 277 13.00 -8.61 8.00
C LEU A 277 13.71 -9.34 6.86
N ILE A 278 13.94 -10.65 7.01
CA ILE A 278 14.58 -11.51 6.00
C ILE A 278 13.55 -11.96 4.93
N TRP A 279 12.25 -11.79 5.19
CA TRP A 279 11.16 -12.17 4.28
C TRP A 279 11.34 -11.70 2.82
N PRO A 280 11.73 -10.44 2.52
CA PRO A 280 11.97 -10.00 1.15
C PRO A 280 13.04 -10.85 0.45
N VAL A 281 14.11 -11.24 1.16
CA VAL A 281 15.20 -12.06 0.60
C VAL A 281 14.76 -13.51 0.36
N LEU A 282 13.96 -14.06 1.28
CA LEU A 282 13.39 -15.40 1.13
C LEU A 282 12.40 -15.49 -0.04
N THR A 283 11.73 -14.38 -0.36
CA THR A 283 10.73 -14.30 -1.42
C THR A 283 11.27 -13.83 -2.75
N THR A 284 12.33 -13.02 -2.80
CA THR A 284 13.02 -12.66 -4.06
C THR A 284 13.59 -13.88 -4.76
N ARG A 285 14.20 -14.81 -4.01
CA ARG A 285 14.68 -16.10 -4.55
C ARG A 285 13.54 -16.98 -5.11
N ARG A 286 12.30 -16.75 -4.71
CA ARG A 286 11.10 -17.47 -5.20
C ARG A 286 10.38 -16.78 -6.35
N GLY A 287 10.53 -15.46 -6.45
CA GLY A 287 9.94 -14.60 -7.48
C GLY A 287 10.80 -14.47 -8.73
N ALA A 288 12.08 -14.81 -8.66
CA ALA A 288 12.97 -14.86 -9.83
C ALA A 288 12.47 -15.84 -10.92
N GLU A 289 11.82 -16.95 -10.54
CA GLU A 289 11.28 -17.95 -11.50
C GLU A 289 9.82 -17.69 -11.94
N ALA A 290 9.06 -16.83 -11.25
CA ALA A 290 7.61 -16.70 -11.52
C ALA A 290 7.10 -15.25 -11.68
N ALA A 291 7.92 -14.23 -11.41
CA ALA A 291 7.45 -12.85 -11.31
C ALA A 291 8.48 -11.77 -11.72
N ALA A 292 9.51 -12.09 -12.51
CA ALA A 292 10.34 -11.05 -13.11
C ALA A 292 9.63 -10.47 -14.34
N LEU A 293 8.50 -9.77 -14.15
CA LEU A 293 8.09 -8.79 -15.16
C LEU A 293 9.26 -7.82 -15.28
N PRO A 294 9.95 -7.77 -16.42
CA PRO A 294 11.22 -7.05 -16.52
C PRO A 294 10.99 -5.57 -16.23
N PRO A 295 11.98 -4.85 -15.67
CA PRO A 295 11.89 -3.41 -15.54
C PRO A 295 11.55 -2.80 -16.91
N SER A 296 10.90 -1.63 -16.89
CA SER A 296 10.69 -0.89 -18.13
C SER A 296 12.03 -0.51 -18.74
N PHE A 297 12.11 -0.58 -20.06
CA PHE A 297 13.24 -0.08 -20.84
C PHE A 297 12.75 1.06 -21.73
N VAL A 298 13.70 1.83 -22.27
CA VAL A 298 13.45 2.92 -23.21
C VAL A 298 14.16 2.56 -24.51
N ASP A 299 13.41 2.54 -25.60
CA ASP A 299 13.93 2.61 -26.96
C ASP A 299 14.34 4.05 -27.21
N GLU A 300 15.66 4.27 -27.27
CA GLU A 300 16.23 5.59 -27.44
C GLU A 300 15.81 6.20 -28.78
N ASP A 301 15.74 5.42 -29.85
CA ASP A 301 15.47 5.93 -31.19
C ASP A 301 14.07 6.51 -31.32
N LEU A 302 13.11 5.93 -30.59
CA LEU A 302 11.74 6.41 -30.50
C LEU A 302 11.54 7.51 -29.45
N CYS A 303 12.50 7.73 -28.56
CA CYS A 303 12.35 8.69 -27.47
C CYS A 303 12.42 10.14 -27.96
N THR A 304 11.32 10.89 -27.80
CA THR A 304 11.24 12.30 -28.19
C THR A 304 11.73 13.28 -27.12
N GLY A 305 11.96 12.81 -25.89
CA GLY A 305 12.35 13.67 -24.77
C GLY A 305 11.22 14.48 -24.13
N CYS A 306 9.94 14.16 -24.39
CA CYS A 306 8.77 14.92 -23.90
C CYS A 306 8.53 14.90 -22.37
N THR A 307 9.26 14.08 -21.61
CA THR A 307 9.20 13.96 -20.13
C THR A 307 7.91 13.37 -19.51
N GLN A 308 6.87 13.06 -20.29
CA GLN A 308 5.60 12.56 -19.74
C GLN A 308 5.76 11.27 -18.90
N CYS A 309 6.62 10.35 -19.33
CA CYS A 309 6.84 9.09 -18.62
C CYS A 309 7.47 9.27 -17.22
N THR A 310 8.33 10.28 -17.02
CA THR A 310 8.89 10.59 -15.69
C THR A 310 7.85 11.22 -14.78
N ILE A 311 7.03 12.15 -15.30
CA ILE A 311 5.94 12.78 -14.55
C ILE A 311 4.95 11.72 -14.03
N ASP A 312 4.57 10.79 -14.89
CA ASP A 312 3.56 9.77 -14.58
C ASP A 312 4.10 8.58 -13.78
N CYS A 313 5.42 8.43 -13.65
CA CYS A 313 6.02 7.34 -12.89
C CYS A 313 5.72 7.47 -11.38
N PRO A 314 4.93 6.56 -10.78
CA PRO A 314 4.55 6.67 -9.36
C PRO A 314 5.66 6.26 -8.38
N TYR A 315 6.79 5.78 -8.90
CA TYR A 315 7.93 5.27 -8.13
C TYR A 315 9.20 6.11 -8.33
N GLY A 316 9.16 7.13 -9.19
CA GLY A 316 10.33 7.95 -9.50
C GLY A 316 11.46 7.15 -10.16
N ALA A 317 11.12 6.07 -10.87
CA ALA A 317 12.07 5.16 -11.51
C ALA A 317 12.56 5.64 -12.88
N ILE A 318 12.14 6.82 -13.35
CA ILE A 318 12.49 7.34 -14.68
C ILE A 318 13.07 8.74 -14.51
N GLU A 319 14.27 8.94 -15.03
CA GLU A 319 14.98 10.21 -15.07
C GLU A 319 15.19 10.65 -16.52
N MET A 320 15.21 11.96 -16.77
CA MET A 320 15.53 12.51 -18.09
C MET A 320 16.99 12.94 -18.09
N VAL A 321 17.80 12.34 -18.96
CA VAL A 321 19.24 12.60 -19.05
C VAL A 321 19.60 13.16 -20.42
N PRO A 322 20.70 13.93 -20.54
CA PRO A 322 21.22 14.32 -21.84
C PRO A 322 21.52 13.09 -22.71
N ARG A 323 21.17 13.17 -23.98
CA ARG A 323 21.50 12.12 -24.95
C ARG A 323 23.01 12.04 -25.18
N LYS A 324 23.46 10.84 -25.57
CA LYS A 324 24.84 10.60 -26.02
C LYS A 324 25.01 10.76 -27.53
N ASP A 325 23.92 10.87 -28.28
CA ASP A 325 23.96 11.13 -29.71
C ASP A 325 23.85 12.65 -30.00
N ASP A 326 24.00 13.02 -31.27
CA ASP A 326 24.00 14.43 -31.71
C ASP A 326 22.61 15.11 -31.62
N ARG A 327 21.57 14.43 -31.11
CA ARG A 327 20.24 15.02 -30.96
C ARG A 327 20.22 15.94 -29.72
N PRO A 328 19.66 17.16 -29.82
CA PRO A 328 19.64 18.12 -28.71
C PRO A 328 18.60 17.80 -27.63
N THR A 329 17.83 16.72 -27.77
CA THR A 329 16.75 16.34 -26.85
C THR A 329 17.27 15.51 -25.67
N LEU A 330 16.49 15.45 -24.59
CA LEU A 330 16.76 14.52 -23.48
C LEU A 330 16.26 13.11 -23.84
N VAL A 331 16.82 12.09 -23.18
CA VAL A 331 16.34 10.71 -23.25
C VAL A 331 15.92 10.23 -21.86
N ALA A 332 14.86 9.43 -21.82
CA ALA A 332 14.42 8.82 -20.58
C ALA A 332 15.34 7.63 -20.23
N LEU A 333 15.76 7.54 -18.97
CA LEU A 333 16.52 6.43 -18.43
C LEU A 333 15.73 5.82 -17.26
N VAL A 334 15.59 4.49 -17.26
CA VAL A 334 14.87 3.78 -16.20
C VAL A 334 15.87 3.20 -15.20
N ASP A 335 15.69 3.49 -13.90
CA ASP A 335 16.39 2.82 -12.80
C ASP A 335 15.71 1.48 -12.46
N PRO A 336 16.35 0.33 -12.75
CA PRO A 336 15.78 -0.99 -12.49
C PRO A 336 15.53 -1.26 -11.00
N SER A 337 16.27 -0.60 -10.10
CA SER A 337 16.18 -0.80 -8.65
C SER A 337 14.91 -0.18 -8.04
N LEU A 338 14.32 0.80 -8.73
CA LEU A 338 13.08 1.49 -8.34
C LEU A 338 11.87 1.00 -9.15
N CYS A 339 12.10 0.50 -10.37
CA CYS A 339 11.03 0.07 -11.26
C CYS A 339 10.32 -1.20 -10.73
N VAL A 340 9.00 -1.11 -10.56
CA VAL A 340 8.15 -2.27 -10.18
C VAL A 340 7.43 -2.89 -11.38
N SER A 341 7.81 -2.51 -12.60
CA SER A 341 7.22 -3.02 -13.85
C SER A 341 5.70 -2.79 -14.00
N CYS A 342 5.19 -1.67 -13.46
CA CYS A 342 3.77 -1.32 -13.51
C CYS A 342 3.23 -0.98 -14.91
N GLY A 343 4.12 -0.59 -15.83
CA GLY A 343 3.80 -0.29 -17.22
C GLY A 343 3.08 1.04 -17.48
N ILE A 344 2.88 1.89 -16.47
CA ILE A 344 2.21 3.20 -16.63
C ILE A 344 2.92 4.09 -17.67
N CYS A 345 4.25 4.03 -17.73
CA CYS A 345 5.05 4.74 -18.72
C CYS A 345 4.67 4.35 -20.17
N ALA A 346 4.38 3.07 -20.43
CA ALA A 346 3.96 2.61 -21.75
C ALA A 346 2.62 3.19 -22.17
N GLY A 347 1.67 3.32 -21.24
CA GLY A 347 0.40 3.98 -21.52
C GLY A 347 0.54 5.49 -21.71
N SER A 348 1.65 6.09 -21.27
CA SER A 348 1.88 7.54 -21.26
C SER A 348 2.88 8.00 -22.32
N CYS A 349 3.33 7.09 -23.19
CA CYS A 349 4.37 7.35 -24.19
C CYS A 349 3.76 7.37 -25.61
N PRO A 350 3.57 8.55 -26.22
CA PRO A 350 3.02 8.66 -27.57
C PRO A 350 3.78 7.87 -28.65
N PRO A 351 5.13 7.90 -28.73
CA PRO A 351 5.87 7.09 -29.71
C PRO A 351 5.95 5.60 -29.32
N MET A 352 5.40 5.24 -28.15
CA MET A 352 5.38 3.88 -27.59
C MET A 352 6.78 3.28 -27.34
N GLY A 353 7.79 4.13 -27.17
CA GLY A 353 9.19 3.75 -26.97
C GLY A 353 9.61 3.52 -25.52
N VAL A 354 8.70 3.47 -24.55
CA VAL A 354 9.04 3.08 -23.17
C VAL A 354 8.03 2.09 -22.63
N GLY A 355 8.49 1.08 -21.90
CA GLY A 355 7.61 0.12 -21.26
C GLY A 355 8.33 -1.13 -20.80
N PRO A 356 7.66 -1.97 -20.00
CA PRO A 356 8.14 -3.33 -19.74
C PRO A 356 8.17 -4.13 -21.05
N ALA A 357 9.15 -5.00 -21.21
CA ALA A 357 9.20 -5.90 -22.37
C ALA A 357 7.92 -6.73 -22.49
N GLY A 358 7.39 -6.82 -23.71
CA GLY A 358 6.12 -7.47 -24.04
C GLY A 358 4.86 -6.70 -23.60
N ARG A 359 5.00 -5.47 -23.07
CA ARG A 359 3.89 -4.62 -22.60
C ARG A 359 4.07 -3.14 -22.95
N THR A 360 4.89 -2.83 -23.94
CA THR A 360 4.96 -1.49 -24.54
C THR A 360 3.63 -1.16 -25.25
N GLY A 361 3.45 0.09 -25.69
CA GLY A 361 2.28 0.45 -26.50
C GLY A 361 2.21 -0.34 -27.81
N ARG A 362 3.37 -0.67 -28.40
CA ARG A 362 3.48 -1.47 -29.63
C ARG A 362 3.06 -2.92 -29.39
N ASP A 363 3.55 -3.53 -28.32
CA ASP A 363 3.17 -4.89 -27.92
C ASP A 363 1.65 -4.99 -27.71
N GLN A 364 1.03 -3.96 -27.13
CA GLN A 364 -0.41 -3.89 -26.95
C GLN A 364 -1.17 -3.84 -28.28
N LEU A 365 -0.66 -3.10 -29.28
CA LEU A 365 -1.30 -3.05 -30.60
C LEU A 365 -1.24 -4.40 -31.32
N VAL A 366 -0.12 -5.11 -31.23
CA VAL A 366 0.03 -6.47 -31.75
C VAL A 366 -0.96 -7.41 -31.05
N GLY A 367 -1.04 -7.33 -29.72
CA GLY A 367 -2.00 -8.11 -28.92
C GLY A 367 -3.46 -7.84 -29.30
N VAL A 368 -3.85 -6.57 -29.44
CA VAL A 368 -5.20 -6.19 -29.89
C VAL A 368 -5.49 -6.69 -31.30
N GLN A 369 -4.51 -6.63 -32.21
CA GLN A 369 -4.71 -7.14 -33.57
C GLN A 369 -4.90 -8.66 -33.58
N ALA A 370 -4.17 -9.41 -32.75
CA ALA A 370 -4.38 -10.84 -32.58
C ALA A 370 -5.77 -11.14 -31.98
N PHE A 371 -6.19 -10.36 -30.98
CA PHE A 371 -7.50 -10.46 -30.36
C PHE A 371 -8.65 -10.24 -31.36
N LEU A 372 -8.55 -9.18 -32.19
CA LEU A 372 -9.56 -8.87 -33.21
C LEU A 372 -9.69 -9.96 -34.28
N LYS A 373 -8.59 -10.65 -34.62
CA LYS A 373 -8.63 -11.81 -35.54
C LYS A 373 -9.41 -13.00 -34.95
N GLN A 374 -9.34 -13.18 -33.63
CA GLN A 374 -10.02 -14.27 -32.94
C GLN A 374 -11.47 -13.92 -32.60
N THR A 375 -11.75 -12.64 -32.35
CA THR A 375 -13.07 -12.14 -31.95
C THR A 375 -13.54 -11.01 -32.87
N PRO A 376 -14.01 -11.32 -34.09
CA PRO A 376 -14.33 -10.31 -35.09
C PRO A 376 -15.51 -9.40 -34.69
N ARG A 377 -16.43 -9.86 -33.83
CA ARG A 377 -17.41 -8.99 -33.15
C ARG A 377 -18.07 -9.67 -31.94
N PRO A 378 -18.09 -9.05 -30.74
CA PRO A 378 -18.89 -9.53 -29.62
C PRO A 378 -20.39 -9.38 -29.87
N ALA A 379 -21.20 -10.26 -29.29
CA ALA A 379 -22.67 -10.25 -29.44
C ALA A 379 -23.30 -8.95 -28.88
N THR A 380 -22.73 -8.40 -27.82
CA THR A 380 -23.16 -7.11 -27.24
C THR A 380 -22.62 -5.89 -28.00
N GLY A 381 -21.72 -6.08 -28.96
CA GLY A 381 -20.96 -4.99 -29.60
C GLY A 381 -19.89 -4.36 -28.71
N VAL A 382 -19.79 -4.75 -27.42
CA VAL A 382 -18.85 -4.16 -26.46
C VAL A 382 -17.63 -5.06 -26.25
N VAL A 383 -16.45 -4.45 -26.31
CA VAL A 383 -15.19 -5.06 -25.82
C VAL A 383 -14.88 -4.50 -24.44
N VAL A 384 -14.65 -5.39 -23.47
CA VAL A 384 -14.23 -5.05 -22.12
C VAL A 384 -12.72 -5.19 -22.00
N ILE A 385 -12.02 -4.11 -21.66
CA ILE A 385 -10.61 -4.16 -21.26
C ILE A 385 -10.55 -4.22 -19.73
N GLY A 386 -10.03 -5.31 -19.17
CA GLY A 386 -10.02 -5.53 -17.72
C GLY A 386 -8.61 -5.66 -17.15
N CYS A 387 -8.37 -5.04 -15.99
CA CYS A 387 -7.16 -5.32 -15.23
C CYS A 387 -7.19 -6.76 -14.68
N ASP A 388 -6.09 -7.52 -14.89
CA ASP A 388 -5.97 -8.91 -14.44
C ASP A 388 -6.14 -9.08 -12.92
N HIS A 389 -5.75 -8.05 -12.14
CA HIS A 389 -5.90 -8.05 -10.68
C HIS A 389 -7.31 -7.67 -10.19
N GLY A 390 -8.14 -7.08 -11.07
CA GLY A 390 -9.52 -6.68 -10.79
C GLY A 390 -10.50 -7.50 -11.61
N ALA A 391 -11.02 -6.91 -12.69
CA ALA A 391 -12.03 -7.52 -13.56
C ALA A 391 -11.60 -8.84 -14.22
N GLY A 392 -10.29 -9.08 -14.39
CA GLY A 392 -9.79 -10.36 -14.90
C GLY A 392 -10.22 -11.58 -14.07
N ARG A 393 -10.54 -11.39 -12.78
CA ARG A 393 -11.04 -12.49 -11.93
C ARG A 393 -12.42 -13.02 -12.32
N PHE A 394 -13.18 -12.27 -13.08
CA PHE A 394 -14.51 -12.65 -13.56
C PHE A 394 -14.64 -12.45 -15.07
N ALA A 395 -13.52 -12.58 -15.81
CA ALA A 395 -13.48 -12.54 -17.27
C ALA A 395 -14.51 -13.49 -17.91
N HIS A 396 -14.57 -14.74 -17.43
CA HIS A 396 -15.54 -15.73 -17.93
C HIS A 396 -17.00 -15.28 -17.75
N ALA A 397 -17.32 -14.55 -16.68
CA ALA A 397 -18.69 -14.04 -16.47
C ALA A 397 -19.01 -12.88 -17.43
N ILE A 398 -18.01 -12.05 -17.74
CA ILE A 398 -18.13 -11.01 -18.77
C ILE A 398 -18.34 -11.64 -20.15
N GLU A 399 -17.56 -12.67 -20.49
CA GLU A 399 -17.70 -13.39 -21.75
C GLU A 399 -19.06 -14.10 -21.86
N ALA A 400 -19.55 -14.69 -20.77
CA ALA A 400 -20.86 -15.33 -20.71
C ALA A 400 -22.03 -14.34 -20.93
N SER A 401 -21.83 -13.04 -20.72
CA SER A 401 -22.83 -12.01 -21.05
C SER A 401 -22.88 -11.65 -22.55
N GLY A 402 -21.98 -12.22 -23.36
CA GLY A 402 -21.88 -11.97 -24.80
C GLY A 402 -20.94 -10.81 -25.19
N ALA A 403 -20.28 -10.17 -24.21
CA ALA A 403 -19.19 -9.23 -24.45
C ALA A 403 -17.86 -9.97 -24.68
N ALA A 404 -16.89 -9.32 -25.33
CA ALA A 404 -15.54 -9.87 -25.45
C ALA A 404 -14.64 -9.29 -24.35
N PHE A 405 -13.72 -10.08 -23.81
CA PHE A 405 -12.81 -9.66 -22.75
C PHE A 405 -11.36 -9.63 -23.23
N GLN A 406 -10.70 -8.48 -23.10
CA GLN A 406 -9.26 -8.32 -23.31
C GLN A 406 -8.59 -8.00 -21.97
N GLY A 407 -7.85 -8.97 -21.45
CA GLY A 407 -7.04 -8.80 -20.24
C GLY A 407 -5.86 -7.88 -20.47
N VAL A 408 -5.55 -7.06 -19.46
CA VAL A 408 -4.31 -6.28 -19.37
C VAL A 408 -3.72 -6.40 -17.97
N SER A 409 -2.40 -6.52 -17.89
CA SER A 409 -1.67 -6.58 -16.61
C SER A 409 -1.99 -5.41 -15.68
N CYS A 410 -2.29 -4.24 -16.25
CA CYS A 410 -2.68 -3.05 -15.52
C CYS A 410 -3.48 -2.13 -16.45
N ALA A 411 -4.64 -1.66 -16.01
CA ALA A 411 -5.40 -0.65 -16.76
C ALA A 411 -4.61 0.66 -16.95
N GLY A 412 -3.68 0.97 -16.04
CA GLY A 412 -2.77 2.12 -16.18
C GLY A 412 -1.69 1.96 -17.25
N ASN A 413 -1.37 0.72 -17.64
CA ASN A 413 -0.43 0.40 -18.74
C ASN A 413 -1.09 0.54 -20.12
N LEU A 414 -2.43 0.59 -20.18
CA LEU A 414 -3.19 0.68 -21.42
C LEU A 414 -2.85 1.98 -22.19
N HIS A 415 -2.32 1.82 -23.41
CA HIS A 415 -2.12 2.91 -24.36
C HIS A 415 -3.44 3.22 -25.09
N THR A 416 -3.72 4.51 -25.34
CA THR A 416 -5.00 4.94 -25.94
C THR A 416 -5.18 4.44 -27.37
N SER A 417 -4.10 4.25 -28.13
CA SER A 417 -4.15 3.64 -29.48
C SER A 417 -4.71 2.21 -29.48
N ALA A 418 -4.57 1.46 -28.40
CA ALA A 418 -5.17 0.12 -28.29
C ALA A 418 -6.72 0.21 -28.27
N ILE A 419 -7.26 1.20 -27.56
CA ILE A 419 -8.70 1.51 -27.53
C ILE A 419 -9.17 1.91 -28.93
N GLU A 420 -8.42 2.79 -29.58
CA GLU A 420 -8.73 3.22 -30.95
C GLU A 420 -8.73 2.03 -31.93
N ARG A 421 -7.74 1.15 -31.83
CA ARG A 421 -7.63 -0.05 -32.69
C ARG A 421 -8.81 -0.99 -32.51
N LEU A 422 -9.32 -1.17 -31.29
CA LEU A 422 -10.51 -1.99 -31.00
C LEU A 422 -11.77 -1.41 -31.65
N LEU A 423 -12.00 -0.11 -31.53
CA LEU A 423 -13.14 0.57 -32.17
C LEU A 423 -13.04 0.47 -33.70
N ARG A 424 -11.86 0.71 -34.28
CA ARG A 424 -11.61 0.52 -35.72
C ARG A 424 -11.79 -0.94 -36.16
N GLY A 425 -11.52 -1.88 -35.27
CA GLY A 425 -11.65 -3.32 -35.49
C GLY A 425 -13.09 -3.84 -35.47
N GLY A 426 -14.09 -2.99 -35.22
CA GLY A 426 -15.50 -3.36 -35.26
C GLY A 426 -16.21 -3.40 -33.91
N ALA A 427 -15.55 -2.99 -32.81
CA ALA A 427 -16.22 -2.80 -31.53
C ALA A 427 -17.14 -1.57 -31.58
N ASP A 428 -18.40 -1.72 -31.16
CA ASP A 428 -19.34 -0.61 -31.04
C ASP A 428 -19.00 0.28 -29.84
N GLY A 429 -18.41 -0.30 -28.79
CA GLY A 429 -17.93 0.44 -27.62
C GLY A 429 -16.84 -0.31 -26.87
N VAL A 430 -16.01 0.45 -26.14
CA VAL A 430 -14.94 -0.10 -25.29
C VAL A 430 -15.20 0.30 -23.84
N LEU A 431 -15.41 -0.71 -22.99
CA LEU A 431 -15.58 -0.54 -21.55
C LEU A 431 -14.29 -0.93 -20.83
N ILE A 432 -13.70 0.01 -20.09
CA ILE A 432 -12.43 -0.22 -19.39
C ILE A 432 -12.71 -0.38 -17.91
N MET A 433 -12.47 -1.57 -17.38
CA MET A 433 -12.68 -1.92 -15.98
C MET A 433 -11.34 -1.88 -15.22
N ALA A 434 -11.10 -0.77 -14.54
CA ALA A 434 -9.90 -0.52 -13.73
C ALA A 434 -10.15 -0.80 -12.24
N CYS A 435 -9.10 -1.01 -11.45
CA CYS A 435 -9.21 -1.11 -9.99
C CYS A 435 -9.72 0.21 -9.37
N HIS A 436 -10.26 0.16 -8.15
CA HIS A 436 -10.51 1.37 -7.37
C HIS A 436 -9.20 2.16 -7.12
N PRO A 437 -9.20 3.50 -7.19
CA PRO A 437 -7.99 4.31 -7.01
C PRO A 437 -7.22 4.09 -5.68
N ARG A 438 -7.89 3.62 -4.61
CA ARG A 438 -7.27 3.32 -3.31
C ARG A 438 -6.95 1.85 -3.09
N ASP A 439 -7.31 0.99 -4.03
CA ASP A 439 -6.98 -0.45 -4.03
C ASP A 439 -6.17 -0.87 -5.28
N CYS A 440 -5.73 0.09 -6.08
CA CYS A 440 -4.98 -0.19 -7.29
C CYS A 440 -3.69 -0.97 -6.98
N TRP A 441 -3.48 -2.07 -7.70
CA TRP A 441 -2.28 -2.90 -7.57
C TRP A 441 -0.98 -2.11 -7.80
N ASN A 442 -1.01 -1.22 -8.78
CA ASN A 442 0.09 -0.36 -9.20
C ASN A 442 -0.10 1.12 -8.81
N ARG A 443 -0.92 1.37 -7.77
CA ARG A 443 -1.14 2.67 -7.11
C ARG A 443 -1.86 3.74 -7.96
N GLU A 444 -1.25 4.24 -9.03
CA GLU A 444 -1.78 5.40 -9.80
C GLU A 444 -2.39 5.02 -11.15
N GLY A 445 -2.51 3.73 -11.48
CA GLY A 445 -3.01 3.28 -12.78
C GLY A 445 -4.39 3.85 -13.19
N PRO A 446 -5.43 3.73 -12.35
CA PRO A 446 -6.76 4.28 -12.63
C PRO A 446 -6.77 5.81 -12.80
N ARG A 447 -5.92 6.52 -12.05
CA ARG A 447 -5.77 7.98 -12.15
C ARG A 447 -5.26 8.34 -13.54
N TRP A 448 -4.11 7.80 -13.95
CA TRP A 448 -3.51 8.15 -15.24
C TRP A 448 -4.30 7.66 -16.45
N LEU A 449 -4.95 6.50 -16.34
CA LEU A 449 -5.90 6.06 -17.36
C LEU A 449 -7.02 7.09 -17.56
N SER A 450 -7.67 7.53 -16.48
CA SER A 450 -8.78 8.47 -16.55
C SER A 450 -8.34 9.80 -17.15
N GLU A 451 -7.16 10.27 -16.76
CA GLU A 451 -6.61 11.53 -17.26
C GLU A 451 -6.30 11.48 -18.76
N ARG A 452 -5.74 10.38 -19.28
CA ARG A 452 -5.49 10.22 -20.72
C ARG A 452 -6.78 10.14 -21.54
N ILE A 453 -7.88 9.66 -20.97
CA ILE A 453 -9.16 9.50 -21.68
C ILE A 453 -9.98 10.81 -21.65
N TYR A 454 -9.97 11.53 -20.52
CA TYR A 454 -10.91 12.63 -20.26
C TYR A 454 -10.27 14.01 -20.03
N HIS A 455 -8.97 14.13 -19.82
CA HIS A 455 -8.32 15.37 -19.35
C HIS A 455 -7.04 15.72 -20.11
N ASP A 456 -7.06 15.52 -21.43
CA ASP A 456 -6.08 15.96 -22.44
C ASP A 456 -4.59 15.94 -22.01
N ARG A 457 -3.86 14.91 -22.47
CA ARG A 457 -2.46 14.59 -22.15
C ARG A 457 -1.68 14.25 -23.41
N GLU A 458 -0.36 14.16 -23.31
CA GLU A 458 0.50 13.81 -24.45
C GLU A 458 0.06 12.51 -25.18
N ALA A 459 -0.26 11.46 -24.42
CA ALA A 459 -0.81 10.20 -24.94
C ALA A 459 -2.35 10.14 -24.75
N GLU A 460 -3.05 11.22 -25.10
CA GLU A 460 -4.51 11.28 -24.98
C GLU A 460 -5.26 10.36 -25.93
N LEU A 461 -6.52 10.11 -25.59
CA LEU A 461 -7.46 9.57 -26.54
C LEU A 461 -7.72 10.63 -27.61
N GLN A 462 -7.31 10.32 -28.84
CA GLN A 462 -7.38 11.25 -29.96
C GLN A 462 -8.79 11.84 -30.13
N PRO A 463 -8.95 13.14 -30.43
CA PRO A 463 -10.26 13.81 -30.53
C PRO A 463 -11.22 13.16 -31.53
N ARG A 464 -10.68 12.46 -32.54
CA ARG A 464 -11.44 11.70 -33.52
C ARG A 464 -12.20 10.52 -32.90
N VAL A 465 -11.79 10.00 -31.74
CA VAL A 465 -12.48 8.89 -31.07
C VAL A 465 -13.61 9.45 -30.20
N PRO A 466 -14.88 9.10 -30.46
CA PRO A 466 -16.01 9.65 -29.71
C PRO A 466 -15.98 9.11 -28.28
N ARG A 467 -15.87 10.02 -27.30
CA ARG A 467 -15.83 9.65 -25.88
C ARG A 467 -17.12 8.97 -25.40
N THR A 468 -18.24 9.09 -26.13
CA THR A 468 -19.48 8.35 -25.88
C THR A 468 -19.34 6.84 -26.08
N ARG A 469 -18.38 6.38 -26.89
CA ARG A 469 -18.07 4.96 -27.13
C ARG A 469 -17.00 4.40 -26.19
N VAL A 470 -16.47 5.20 -25.26
CA VAL A 470 -15.42 4.78 -24.32
C VAL A 470 -15.82 5.14 -22.89
N ARG A 471 -15.92 4.13 -22.02
CA ARG A 471 -16.25 4.34 -20.60
C ARG A 471 -15.21 3.69 -19.71
N VAL A 472 -14.69 4.46 -18.75
CA VAL A 472 -13.88 3.92 -17.65
C VAL A 472 -14.78 3.68 -16.44
N THR A 473 -14.69 2.50 -15.85
CA THR A 473 -15.35 2.17 -14.58
C THR A 473 -14.34 1.60 -13.59
N HIS A 474 -14.65 1.75 -12.30
CA HIS A 474 -13.83 1.23 -11.21
C HIS A 474 -14.53 0.06 -10.54
N VAL A 475 -13.89 -1.10 -10.58
CA VAL A 475 -14.40 -2.36 -10.00
C VAL A 475 -13.27 -3.07 -9.26
N SER A 476 -13.59 -3.60 -8.09
CA SER A 476 -12.72 -4.51 -7.35
C SER A 476 -12.91 -5.95 -7.82
N ALA A 477 -12.04 -6.85 -7.35
CA ALA A 477 -12.03 -8.26 -7.72
C ALA A 477 -13.26 -9.06 -7.21
N THR A 478 -14.13 -8.45 -6.41
CA THR A 478 -15.31 -9.07 -5.78
C THR A 478 -16.64 -8.41 -6.20
N GLU A 479 -16.60 -7.31 -6.94
CA GLU A 479 -17.78 -6.56 -7.40
C GLU A 479 -18.27 -7.06 -8.77
N GLN A 480 -18.32 -8.39 -8.96
CA GLN A 480 -18.80 -9.00 -10.21
C GLN A 480 -20.22 -8.55 -10.59
N PRO A 481 -21.22 -8.53 -9.68
CA PRO A 481 -22.58 -8.09 -10.04
C PRO A 481 -22.61 -6.64 -10.55
N ASP A 482 -21.88 -5.73 -9.89
CA ASP A 482 -21.81 -4.32 -10.29
C ASP A 482 -21.08 -4.14 -11.62
N ALA A 483 -20.06 -4.97 -11.88
CA ALA A 483 -19.34 -4.98 -13.16
C ALA A 483 -20.27 -5.40 -14.31
N LEU A 484 -21.04 -6.47 -14.14
CA LEU A 484 -21.99 -6.96 -15.14
C LEU A 484 -23.15 -5.95 -15.36
N ALA A 485 -23.72 -5.40 -14.30
CA ALA A 485 -24.76 -4.38 -14.40
C ALA A 485 -24.25 -3.09 -15.08
N THR A 486 -22.97 -2.77 -14.95
CA THR A 486 -22.35 -1.63 -15.65
C THR A 486 -22.12 -1.95 -17.13
N LEU A 487 -21.71 -3.18 -17.44
CA LEU A 487 -21.57 -3.65 -18.81
C LEU A 487 -22.90 -3.65 -19.55
N GLU A 488 -23.96 -4.18 -18.95
CA GLU A 488 -25.31 -4.19 -19.53
C GLU A 488 -25.80 -2.78 -19.86
N ARG A 489 -25.68 -1.85 -18.90
CA ARG A 489 -26.03 -0.43 -19.12
C ARG A 489 -25.21 0.20 -20.23
N PHE A 490 -23.90 -0.04 -20.27
CA PHE A 490 -23.05 0.52 -21.31
C PHE A 490 -23.34 -0.08 -22.70
N ALA A 491 -23.60 -1.38 -22.77
CA ALA A 491 -24.01 -2.03 -24.02
C ALA A 491 -25.33 -1.45 -24.55
N ALA A 492 -26.31 -1.20 -23.65
CA ALA A 492 -27.55 -0.52 -24.00
C ALA A 492 -27.27 0.91 -24.52
N ASP A 493 -26.49 1.72 -23.80
CA ASP A 493 -26.13 3.08 -24.20
C ASP A 493 -25.48 3.10 -25.61
N VAL A 494 -24.56 2.18 -25.86
CA VAL A 494 -23.82 2.08 -27.14
C VAL A 494 -24.73 1.61 -28.28
N SER A 495 -25.69 0.73 -28.01
CA SER A 495 -26.64 0.24 -29.02
C SER A 495 -27.55 1.33 -29.59
N HIS A 496 -27.75 2.42 -28.84
CA HIS A 496 -28.53 3.58 -29.27
C HIS A 496 -27.72 4.63 -30.03
N LEU A 497 -26.40 4.49 -30.11
CA LEU A 497 -25.55 5.43 -30.85
C LEU A 497 -25.66 5.19 -32.36
N PRO A 498 -25.68 6.26 -33.18
CA PRO A 498 -25.73 6.12 -34.64
C PRO A 498 -24.53 5.33 -35.16
N ASP A 499 -24.71 4.56 -36.24
CA ASP A 499 -23.62 3.80 -36.88
C ASP A 499 -22.70 4.75 -37.67
N ASP A 500 -21.85 5.48 -36.94
CA ASP A 500 -20.86 6.44 -37.46
C ASP A 500 -19.55 5.77 -37.89
N ARG A 501 -19.52 4.43 -38.01
CA ARG A 501 -18.34 3.64 -38.41
C ARG A 501 -17.69 4.13 -39.70
N THR A 502 -18.46 4.71 -40.64
CA THR A 502 -17.93 5.26 -41.89
C THR A 502 -17.05 6.50 -41.71
N VAL A 503 -17.13 7.21 -40.58
CA VAL A 503 -16.26 8.36 -40.28
C VAL A 503 -14.85 7.87 -39.88
N TYR A 504 -14.75 6.71 -39.24
CA TYR A 504 -13.48 6.14 -38.76
C TYR A 504 -12.72 5.34 -39.83
N ALA A 505 -13.43 4.79 -40.82
CA ALA A 505 -12.85 4.02 -41.91
C ALA A 505 -12.27 4.88 -43.06
N ARG A 506 -12.67 6.16 -43.19
CA ARG A 506 -12.30 7.06 -44.31
C ARG A 506 -11.11 7.99 -44.05
N GLY A 507 -10.39 7.83 -42.95
CA GLY A 507 -9.06 8.44 -42.85
C GLY A 507 -8.16 7.76 -43.88
N ASN A 508 -7.64 8.50 -44.84
CA ASN A 508 -6.74 7.98 -45.87
C ASN A 508 -5.40 7.63 -45.20
N TRP A 509 -5.24 6.39 -44.74
CA TRP A 509 -3.99 5.88 -44.16
C TRP A 509 -3.40 4.93 -45.18
N SER A 510 -2.23 5.28 -45.76
CA SER A 510 -1.53 4.37 -46.67
C SER A 510 -1.15 3.11 -45.90
N GLN A 511 -1.12 1.98 -46.60
CA GLN A 511 -0.66 0.70 -46.04
C GLN A 511 0.79 0.74 -45.54
N ASP A 512 1.53 1.84 -45.74
CA ASP A 512 2.94 1.99 -45.34
C ASP A 512 3.14 2.13 -43.82
N ASP A 513 2.10 2.44 -43.04
CA ASP A 513 2.16 2.39 -41.56
C ASP A 513 2.24 0.95 -41.00
N THR A 514 2.27 -0.07 -41.88
CA THR A 514 2.49 -1.49 -41.52
C THR A 514 3.94 -1.96 -41.57
N GLY A 515 4.91 -1.06 -41.85
CA GLY A 515 6.35 -1.37 -41.84
C GLY A 515 6.90 -1.89 -40.49
N LEU A 516 6.11 -1.86 -39.42
CA LEU A 516 6.50 -2.40 -38.10
C LEU A 516 6.15 -3.88 -37.91
N ALA A 517 5.56 -4.54 -38.91
CA ALA A 517 5.18 -5.95 -38.82
C ALA A 517 6.18 -6.91 -39.50
N GLU A 518 7.10 -6.42 -40.34
CA GLU A 518 8.09 -7.27 -41.05
C GLU A 518 9.51 -7.23 -40.46
N GLU A 519 9.83 -6.25 -39.60
CA GLU A 519 11.04 -6.27 -38.76
C GLU A 519 10.69 -6.72 -37.33
N ALA A 520 10.18 -7.95 -37.20
CA ALA A 520 10.39 -8.70 -35.97
C ALA A 520 11.87 -9.08 -35.91
N VAL A 521 12.74 -8.11 -35.59
CA VAL A 521 14.11 -8.40 -35.18
C VAL A 521 13.98 -9.31 -33.97
N GLU A 522 14.46 -10.54 -34.14
CA GLU A 522 14.75 -11.50 -33.08
C GLU A 522 15.31 -10.74 -31.88
N CYS A 523 14.46 -10.48 -30.88
CA CYS A 523 14.89 -9.99 -29.59
C CYS A 523 15.55 -11.16 -28.86
N VAL A 524 16.77 -11.49 -29.27
CA VAL A 524 17.67 -12.34 -28.51
C VAL A 524 18.02 -11.56 -27.24
N PRO A 525 17.73 -12.07 -26.04
CA PRO A 525 18.17 -11.42 -24.81
C PRO A 525 19.70 -11.31 -24.83
N PRO A 526 20.30 -10.19 -24.40
CA PRO A 526 21.76 -10.11 -24.29
C PRO A 526 22.23 -11.19 -23.32
N GLU A 527 23.18 -12.02 -23.76
CA GLU A 527 23.88 -12.95 -22.87
C GLU A 527 24.52 -12.19 -21.71
N PRO A 528 24.58 -12.78 -20.50
CA PRO A 528 25.20 -12.14 -19.36
C PRO A 528 26.71 -12.02 -19.59
N GLU A 529 27.16 -10.84 -19.99
CA GLU A 529 28.58 -10.56 -20.20
C GLU A 529 29.34 -10.65 -18.86
N GLU A 530 30.34 -11.54 -18.85
CA GLU A 530 31.29 -11.74 -17.75
C GLU A 530 31.87 -10.40 -17.28
N VAL A 531 31.67 -10.12 -15.99
CA VAL A 531 32.44 -9.12 -15.25
C VAL A 531 33.94 -9.46 -15.38
N ARG A 532 34.66 -8.76 -16.26
CA ARG A 532 36.12 -8.76 -16.29
C ARG A 532 36.70 -7.51 -15.64
N LYS A 533 37.20 -7.78 -14.44
CA LYS A 533 38.16 -7.05 -13.58
C LYS A 533 37.66 -5.86 -12.79
#